data_AF-A0A9W8JM21-F1
#
_entry.id   AF-A0A9W8JM21-F1
#
_cell.length_a   1.000
_cell.length_b   1.000
_cell.length_c   1.000
_cell.angle_alpha   90.00
_cell.angle_beta   90.00
_cell.angle_gamma   90.00
#
_symmetry.space_group_name_H-M   'P 1'
#
loop_
_entity.id
_entity.type
_entity.pdbx_description
1 polymer ?
#
loop_
_entity_poly.entity_id
_entity_poly.type
_entity_poly.pdbx_seq_one_letter_code
_entity_poly.pdbx_strand_id
1 'polypeptide(L)'
;MIRVSFDRNAEPHWWLMAPDNLYLRSPLYLHATNGSKHASRRPPKALNECARHGRVAPPLSTSLAEWHLLCQCRSHLFKMPEFVPPTRAFSVSRTDSSTSTPPRASSVSSLASSPSDYLPEPAEFLRSLTEERLTRKLDASEKVLREVAELVGDCGLCGICAGFMEEPYFIECGHAFCSGCLRTWFEESLSRTLKTYSDLDHQYLNHRDTECKIIPKSFVQYLRLVEALDEHNALPRQVFRYSCPTCRCFTGQEPALGYVLRDILKGARKILGERLKVEVAKSSPNEAPFEGLFRY
;
A
#
# COMPACT_ATOMS: atom_id res chain seq x y z
N MET A 1 -28.92 -22.62 -24.57
CA MET A 1 -27.64 -22.26 -25.23
C MET A 1 -27.75 -20.83 -25.71
N ILE A 2 -27.19 -19.88 -24.97
CA ILE A 2 -27.19 -18.45 -25.33
C ILE A 2 -25.72 -18.08 -25.57
N ARG A 3 -25.39 -17.74 -26.82
CA ARG A 3 -24.07 -17.19 -27.18
C ARG A 3 -24.14 -15.68 -27.04
N VAL A 4 -23.31 -15.13 -26.16
CA VAL A 4 -23.07 -13.68 -26.08
C VAL A 4 -21.70 -13.43 -26.71
N SER A 5 -21.70 -12.72 -27.83
CA SER A 5 -20.51 -12.26 -28.54
C SER A 5 -20.03 -10.97 -27.88
N PHE A 6 -18.77 -10.90 -27.46
CA PHE A 6 -18.14 -9.64 -27.04
C PHE A 6 -17.20 -9.17 -28.16
N ASP A 7 -17.50 -7.98 -28.68
CA ASP A 7 -16.67 -7.24 -29.62
C ASP A 7 -15.45 -6.66 -28.90
N ARG A 8 -14.25 -6.81 -29.48
CA ARG A 8 -12.95 -6.52 -28.81
C ARG A 8 -12.22 -5.27 -29.31
N ASN A 9 -12.87 -4.38 -30.06
CA ASN A 9 -12.20 -3.20 -30.64
C ASN A 9 -12.87 -1.87 -30.24
N ALA A 10 -12.75 -1.49 -28.96
CA ALA A 10 -13.01 -0.11 -28.54
C ALA A 10 -11.87 0.35 -27.62
N GLU A 11 -10.89 1.04 -28.18
CA GLU A 11 -9.89 1.79 -27.42
C GLU A 11 -10.51 3.08 -26.89
N PRO A 12 -10.39 3.42 -25.59
CA PRO A 12 -10.81 4.71 -25.09
C PRO A 12 -9.62 5.69 -25.13
N HIS A 13 -9.68 6.63 -26.07
CA HIS A 13 -8.89 7.86 -26.08
C HIS A 13 -9.28 8.75 -24.88
N TRP A 14 -8.42 8.85 -23.87
CA TRP A 14 -8.48 9.94 -22.87
C TRP A 14 -7.07 10.33 -22.42
N TRP A 15 -6.38 11.14 -23.21
CA TRP A 15 -5.36 12.05 -22.69
C TRP A 15 -5.49 13.37 -23.44
N LEU A 16 -5.51 14.45 -22.66
CA LEU A 16 -5.41 15.89 -22.98
C LEU A 16 -6.63 16.64 -22.46
N MET A 17 -6.56 17.08 -21.19
CA MET A 17 -6.89 18.44 -20.78
C MET A 17 -6.13 18.72 -19.48
N ALA A 18 -4.97 19.36 -19.62
CA ALA A 18 -4.36 20.13 -18.55
C ALA A 18 -5.11 21.48 -18.47
N PRO A 19 -5.50 21.97 -17.28
CA PRO A 19 -5.89 23.37 -17.15
C PRO A 19 -4.64 24.23 -16.93
N ASP A 20 -4.42 25.14 -17.88
CA ASP A 20 -3.41 26.19 -17.81
C ASP A 20 -3.66 27.12 -16.61
N ASN A 21 -2.57 27.36 -15.89
CA ASN A 21 -2.38 28.46 -14.95
C ASN A 21 -2.52 29.80 -15.68
N LEU A 22 -3.60 30.53 -15.43
CA LEU A 22 -3.68 31.97 -15.70
C LEU A 22 -4.37 32.70 -14.54
N TYR A 23 -3.61 32.97 -13.49
CA TYR A 23 -3.91 34.07 -12.56
C TYR A 23 -3.58 35.40 -13.24
N LEU A 24 -4.55 35.95 -13.98
CA LEU A 24 -4.54 37.36 -14.35
C LEU A 24 -5.09 38.18 -13.18
N ARG A 25 -4.19 38.80 -12.41
CA ARG A 25 -4.50 39.96 -11.60
C ARG A 25 -5.01 41.07 -12.51
N SER A 26 -6.21 41.58 -12.25
CA SER A 26 -6.63 42.91 -12.72
C SER A 26 -6.86 43.83 -11.51
N PRO A 27 -6.40 45.10 -11.57
CA PRO A 27 -6.55 46.08 -10.51
C PRO A 27 -7.84 46.88 -10.73
N LEU A 28 -8.68 47.00 -9.69
CA LEU A 28 -9.77 47.97 -9.71
C LEU A 28 -9.61 48.97 -8.56
N TYR A 29 -9.15 50.14 -8.98
CA TYR A 29 -9.67 51.47 -8.68
C TYR A 29 -9.98 51.85 -7.22
N LEU A 30 -9.13 52.77 -6.77
CA LEU A 30 -9.34 53.78 -5.74
C LEU A 30 -10.73 54.42 -5.78
N HIS A 31 -11.43 54.40 -4.66
CA HIS A 31 -12.30 55.50 -4.26
C HIS A 31 -11.82 56.04 -2.91
N ALA A 32 -11.30 57.26 -2.96
CA ALA A 32 -11.02 58.08 -1.80
C ALA A 32 -12.30 58.74 -1.29
N THR A 33 -12.58 58.64 0.00
CA THR A 33 -13.35 59.66 0.72
C THR A 33 -12.76 59.88 2.10
N ASN A 34 -12.51 61.15 2.39
CA ASN A 34 -11.97 61.73 3.61
C ASN A 34 -12.78 61.37 4.87
N GLY A 35 -12.09 61.22 6.00
CA GLY A 35 -12.71 61.09 7.32
C GLY A 35 -11.70 61.09 8.46
N SER A 36 -11.24 62.28 8.84
CA SER A 36 -10.35 62.56 9.97
C SER A 36 -10.83 61.97 11.30
N LYS A 37 -9.90 61.42 12.11
CA LYS A 37 -9.66 61.83 13.52
C LYS A 37 -8.53 61.04 14.20
N HIS A 38 -7.56 61.81 14.68
CA HIS A 38 -6.55 61.56 15.70
C HIS A 38 -6.58 60.24 16.51
N ALA A 39 -5.47 59.50 16.44
CA ALA A 39 -4.86 58.87 17.62
C ALA A 39 -3.35 58.74 17.42
N SER A 40 -2.60 59.58 18.12
CA SER A 40 -1.14 59.54 18.23
C SER A 40 -0.70 58.22 18.87
N ARG A 41 0.03 57.39 18.13
CA ARG A 41 0.81 56.28 18.69
C ARG A 41 2.27 56.44 18.28
N ARG A 42 3.12 56.55 19.31
CA ARG A 42 4.58 56.63 19.24
C ARG A 42 5.16 55.39 18.53
N PRO A 43 6.26 55.51 17.78
CA PRO A 43 6.98 54.36 17.27
C PRO A 43 7.75 53.67 18.42
N PRO A 44 7.75 52.33 18.53
CA PRO A 44 8.70 51.66 19.39
C PRO A 44 10.10 51.76 18.77
N LYS A 45 11.02 52.23 19.60
CA LYS A 45 12.45 52.30 19.33
C LYS A 45 13.00 50.90 19.05
N ALA A 46 13.82 50.82 18.01
CA ALA A 46 14.78 49.77 17.83
C ALA A 46 15.64 49.61 19.11
N LEU A 47 15.74 48.38 19.60
CA LEU A 47 16.82 47.96 20.49
C LEU A 47 17.41 46.67 19.93
N ASN A 48 18.58 46.85 19.33
CA ASN A 48 19.64 45.87 19.29
C ASN A 48 20.02 45.50 20.72
N GLU A 49 19.87 44.24 21.11
CA GLU A 49 20.74 43.57 22.08
C GLU A 49 20.31 42.10 22.24
N CYS A 50 20.99 41.21 21.49
CA CYS A 50 21.07 39.80 21.87
C CYS A 50 22.36 39.19 21.28
N ALA A 51 23.50 39.71 21.73
CA ALA A 51 24.79 39.06 21.62
C ALA A 51 25.23 38.68 23.04
N ARG A 52 24.88 37.47 23.46
CA ARG A 52 25.53 36.64 24.50
C ARG A 52 24.58 35.51 24.87
N HIS A 53 24.76 34.37 24.23
CA HIS A 53 24.89 33.05 24.88
C HIS A 53 25.36 32.08 23.81
N GLY A 54 26.57 31.55 24.01
CA GLY A 54 27.15 30.56 23.12
C GLY A 54 26.31 29.29 23.09
N ARG A 55 25.73 29.00 21.93
CA ARG A 55 25.45 27.65 21.48
C ARG A 55 25.85 27.59 20.01
N VAL A 56 26.71 26.63 19.71
CA VAL A 56 27.24 26.34 18.38
C VAL A 56 26.05 26.06 17.45
N ALA A 57 25.93 26.84 16.38
CA ALA A 57 24.99 26.56 15.30
C ALA A 57 25.44 25.27 14.57
N PRO A 58 24.53 24.34 14.23
CA PRO A 58 24.88 23.24 13.34
C PRO A 58 25.08 23.78 11.91
N PRO A 59 25.99 23.19 11.12
CA PRO A 59 26.23 23.65 9.76
C PRO A 59 25.00 23.40 8.88
N LEU A 60 24.44 24.50 8.36
CA LEU A 60 23.55 24.51 7.20
C LEU A 60 24.38 24.15 5.95
N SER A 61 24.61 22.85 5.71
CA SER A 61 24.94 22.30 4.39
C SER A 61 25.10 20.78 4.45
N THR A 62 23.98 20.07 4.46
CA THR A 62 23.96 18.74 3.86
C THR A 62 22.92 18.77 2.75
N SER A 63 23.41 18.59 1.53
CA SER A 63 22.59 18.58 0.32
C SER A 63 21.57 17.44 0.38
N LEU A 64 20.44 17.63 -0.30
CA LEU A 64 19.40 16.61 -0.51
C LEU A 64 19.92 15.27 -1.08
N ALA A 65 21.17 15.21 -1.55
CA ALA A 65 21.79 14.00 -2.10
C ALA A 65 22.26 12.98 -1.03
N GLU A 66 22.51 13.37 0.22
CA GLU A 66 23.02 12.43 1.25
C GLU A 66 21.92 11.58 1.93
N TRP A 67 20.65 12.00 1.86
CA TRP A 67 19.54 11.21 2.42
C TRP A 67 19.18 9.97 1.59
N HIS A 68 19.59 9.91 0.32
CA HIS A 68 19.37 8.75 -0.52
C HIS A 68 20.25 7.53 -0.17
N LEU A 69 21.35 7.70 0.58
CA LEU A 69 22.26 6.59 0.91
C LEU A 69 21.93 5.85 2.22
N LEU A 70 21.09 6.40 3.10
CA LEU A 70 20.78 5.78 4.40
C LEU A 70 19.44 5.04 4.45
N CYS A 71 18.63 5.10 3.39
CA CYS A 71 17.47 4.22 3.26
C CYS A 71 17.90 2.88 2.65
N GLN A 72 18.65 2.06 3.41
CA GLN A 72 18.79 0.62 3.17
C GLN A 72 17.47 -0.10 3.47
N CYS A 73 16.36 0.36 2.88
CA CYS A 73 15.26 -0.55 2.62
C CYS A 73 15.73 -1.40 1.46
N ARG A 74 16.30 -2.55 1.81
CA ARG A 74 16.49 -3.70 0.94
C ARG A 74 15.10 -4.17 0.54
N SER A 75 14.43 -3.40 -0.32
CA SER A 75 13.42 -3.94 -1.20
C SER A 75 14.16 -5.03 -1.95
N HIS A 76 13.88 -6.28 -1.57
CA HIS A 76 13.80 -7.31 -2.56
C HIS A 76 12.98 -6.71 -3.68
N LEU A 77 13.67 -6.34 -4.76
CA LEU A 77 13.08 -6.15 -6.06
C LEU A 77 12.24 -7.41 -6.30
N PHE A 78 10.96 -7.34 -5.95
CA PHE A 78 9.94 -7.84 -6.84
C PHE A 78 10.15 -7.07 -8.14
N LYS A 79 11.10 -7.55 -8.97
CA LYS A 79 10.95 -7.46 -10.40
C LYS A 79 9.59 -8.09 -10.64
N MET A 80 8.58 -7.26 -10.83
CA MET A 80 7.37 -7.70 -11.52
C MET A 80 7.89 -8.40 -12.79
N PRO A 81 7.62 -9.70 -12.98
CA PRO A 81 7.96 -10.32 -14.25
C PRO A 81 7.24 -9.50 -15.32
N GLU A 82 7.98 -9.09 -16.35
CA GLU A 82 7.38 -8.54 -17.55
C GLU A 82 6.26 -9.48 -17.96
N PHE A 83 5.03 -8.97 -17.97
CA PHE A 83 3.87 -9.72 -18.43
C PHE A 83 4.02 -9.88 -19.94
N VAL A 84 4.75 -10.92 -20.36
CA VAL A 84 4.78 -11.39 -21.74
C VAL A 84 3.42 -12.05 -21.98
N PRO A 85 2.55 -11.51 -22.85
CA PRO A 85 1.30 -12.17 -23.18
C PRO A 85 1.61 -13.55 -23.80
N PRO A 86 0.84 -14.61 -23.47
CA PRO A 86 1.10 -15.93 -24.03
C PRO A 86 0.68 -15.95 -25.51
N THR A 87 1.59 -15.59 -26.41
CA THR A 87 1.52 -16.03 -27.81
C THR A 87 1.84 -17.51 -27.85
N ARG A 88 0.80 -18.33 -27.63
CA ARG A 88 0.85 -19.78 -27.76
C ARG A 88 0.76 -20.13 -29.25
N ALA A 89 1.88 -20.10 -29.96
CA ALA A 89 2.04 -20.89 -31.16
C ALA A 89 2.45 -22.31 -30.72
N PHE A 90 1.53 -23.27 -30.87
CA PHE A 90 1.84 -24.69 -30.70
C PHE A 90 2.75 -25.13 -31.85
N SER A 91 4.07 -25.18 -31.61
CA SER A 91 4.98 -25.96 -32.43
C SER A 91 5.04 -27.38 -31.86
N VAL A 92 4.42 -28.32 -32.57
CA VAL A 92 4.52 -29.76 -32.35
C VAL A 92 5.91 -30.21 -32.79
N SER A 93 6.82 -30.36 -31.84
CA SER A 93 8.11 -31.01 -32.09
C SER A 93 7.92 -32.52 -32.05
N ARG A 94 8.00 -33.16 -33.23
CA ARG A 94 8.17 -34.60 -33.37
C ARG A 94 9.56 -34.96 -32.84
N THR A 95 9.64 -35.77 -31.78
CA THR A 95 10.89 -36.39 -31.35
C THR A 95 11.05 -37.72 -32.06
N ASP A 96 12.21 -37.85 -32.69
CA ASP A 96 12.63 -38.96 -33.51
C ASP A 96 12.70 -40.29 -32.76
N SER A 97 12.34 -41.32 -33.51
CA SER A 97 12.44 -42.73 -33.16
C SER A 97 13.90 -43.16 -33.07
N SER A 98 14.42 -43.31 -31.85
CA SER A 98 15.69 -44.00 -31.62
C SER A 98 15.43 -45.50 -31.48
N THR A 99 15.87 -46.23 -32.50
CA THR A 99 15.92 -47.69 -32.63
C THR A 99 16.80 -48.29 -31.52
N SER A 100 16.19 -48.98 -30.55
CA SER A 100 16.91 -49.79 -29.56
C SER A 100 16.73 -51.28 -29.83
N THR A 101 17.86 -51.95 -30.01
CA THR A 101 18.10 -53.38 -30.24
C THR A 101 17.41 -54.32 -29.23
N PRO A 102 16.95 -55.52 -29.67
CA PRO A 102 16.36 -56.52 -28.78
C PRO A 102 17.45 -57.30 -27.99
N PRO A 103 17.26 -57.57 -26.69
CA PRO A 103 18.16 -58.45 -25.96
C PRO A 103 17.88 -59.93 -26.26
N ARG A 104 18.98 -60.68 -26.35
CA ARG A 104 19.05 -62.12 -26.57
C ARG A 104 18.37 -62.91 -25.44
N ALA A 105 17.49 -63.82 -25.84
CA ALA A 105 16.89 -64.81 -24.95
C ALA A 105 17.98 -65.73 -24.37
N SER A 106 18.11 -65.73 -23.05
CA SER A 106 18.91 -66.69 -22.30
C SER A 106 17.96 -67.60 -21.55
N SER A 107 17.96 -68.87 -21.92
CA SER A 107 17.18 -69.94 -21.34
C SER A 107 17.54 -70.15 -19.87
N VAL A 108 16.56 -70.01 -18.98
CA VAL A 108 16.65 -70.49 -17.60
C VAL A 108 15.50 -71.45 -17.34
N SER A 109 15.84 -72.73 -17.43
CA SER A 109 15.07 -73.84 -16.87
C SER A 109 15.34 -73.92 -15.39
N SER A 110 14.30 -73.87 -14.56
CA SER A 110 14.10 -74.70 -13.36
C SER A 110 12.82 -74.28 -12.65
N LEU A 111 11.81 -75.13 -12.78
CA LEU A 111 10.50 -75.04 -12.17
C LEU A 111 10.60 -75.59 -10.74
N ALA A 112 10.42 -74.72 -9.74
CA ALA A 112 9.95 -75.11 -8.43
C ALA A 112 8.48 -74.65 -8.34
N SER A 113 7.56 -75.60 -8.50
CA SER A 113 6.12 -75.37 -8.38
C SER A 113 5.77 -75.14 -6.92
N SER A 114 5.88 -73.90 -6.46
CA SER A 114 5.14 -73.47 -5.27
C SER A 114 3.65 -73.37 -5.64
N PRO A 115 2.74 -73.87 -4.78
CA PRO A 115 1.30 -73.67 -4.96
C PRO A 115 1.04 -72.16 -4.99
N SER A 116 0.58 -71.69 -6.15
CA SER A 116 0.24 -70.29 -6.40
C SER A 116 -1.11 -69.99 -5.76
N ASP A 117 -1.12 -69.93 -4.43
CA ASP A 117 -2.30 -69.54 -3.68
C ASP A 117 -2.50 -68.02 -3.82
N TYR A 118 -3.52 -67.66 -4.60
CA TYR A 118 -4.09 -66.32 -4.81
C TYR A 118 -3.24 -65.31 -5.60
N LEU A 119 -3.31 -65.40 -6.93
CA LEU A 119 -3.16 -64.19 -7.75
C LEU A 119 -4.44 -63.35 -7.59
N PRO A 120 -4.36 -62.08 -7.16
CA PRO A 120 -5.51 -61.21 -7.05
C PRO A 120 -6.18 -61.04 -8.41
N GLU A 121 -7.51 -60.93 -8.41
CA GLU A 121 -8.27 -60.77 -9.64
C GLU A 121 -7.78 -59.47 -10.34
N PRO A 122 -7.58 -59.45 -11.67
CA PRO A 122 -7.07 -58.26 -12.37
C PRO A 122 -7.87 -56.97 -12.08
N ALA A 123 -9.16 -57.09 -11.74
CA ALA A 123 -10.02 -55.98 -11.33
C ALA A 123 -9.65 -55.37 -9.96
N GLU A 124 -9.11 -56.16 -9.03
CA GLU A 124 -8.64 -55.66 -7.72
C GLU A 124 -7.33 -54.89 -7.86
N PHE A 125 -6.43 -55.37 -8.72
CA PHE A 125 -5.17 -54.68 -9.02
C PHE A 125 -5.39 -53.33 -9.71
N LEU A 126 -6.34 -53.23 -10.63
CA LEU A 126 -6.68 -51.94 -11.24
C LEU A 126 -7.33 -50.96 -10.24
N ARG A 127 -8.15 -51.47 -9.31
CA ARG A 127 -8.75 -50.65 -8.24
C ARG A 127 -7.68 -50.05 -7.33
N SER A 128 -6.71 -50.85 -6.89
CA SER A 128 -5.64 -50.36 -6.00
C SER A 128 -4.78 -49.27 -6.66
N LEU A 129 -4.43 -49.41 -7.95
CA LEU A 129 -3.70 -48.39 -8.70
C LEU A 129 -4.50 -47.08 -8.85
N THR A 130 -5.82 -47.16 -9.04
CA THR A 130 -6.67 -45.97 -9.13
C THR A 130 -6.79 -45.25 -7.79
N GLU A 131 -6.95 -45.99 -6.69
CA GLU A 131 -7.00 -45.43 -5.33
C GLU A 131 -5.70 -44.75 -4.96
N GLU A 132 -4.55 -45.39 -5.22
CA GLU A 132 -3.24 -44.80 -4.93
C GLU A 132 -2.98 -43.52 -5.74
N ARG A 133 -3.44 -43.48 -7.01
CA ARG A 133 -3.33 -42.27 -7.82
C ARG A 133 -4.24 -41.15 -7.34
N LEU A 134 -5.41 -41.50 -6.79
CA LEU A 134 -6.34 -40.54 -6.20
C LEU A 134 -5.78 -39.98 -4.89
N THR A 135 -5.27 -40.81 -3.99
CA THR A 135 -4.68 -40.36 -2.70
C THR A 135 -3.49 -39.44 -2.94
N ARG A 136 -2.54 -39.82 -3.81
CA ARG A 136 -1.38 -38.96 -4.15
C ARG A 136 -1.78 -37.60 -4.73
N LYS A 137 -2.87 -37.53 -5.51
CA LYS A 137 -3.39 -36.26 -6.05
C LYS A 137 -4.01 -35.38 -4.95
N LEU A 138 -4.72 -35.99 -4.00
CA LEU A 138 -5.30 -35.28 -2.86
C LEU A 138 -4.20 -34.71 -1.95
N ASP A 139 -3.17 -35.51 -1.64
CA ASP A 139 -2.02 -35.09 -0.81
C ASP A 139 -1.23 -33.95 -1.46
N ALA A 140 -0.99 -34.04 -2.77
CA ALA A 140 -0.31 -32.97 -3.51
C ALA A 140 -1.12 -31.67 -3.51
N SER A 141 -2.44 -31.77 -3.68
CA SER A 141 -3.35 -30.61 -3.65
C SER A 141 -3.40 -29.97 -2.25
N GLU A 142 -3.42 -30.79 -1.20
CA GLU A 142 -3.42 -30.31 0.19
C GLU A 142 -2.11 -29.59 0.55
N LYS A 143 -0.97 -30.11 0.08
CA LYS A 143 0.33 -29.45 0.24
C LYS A 143 0.34 -28.06 -0.42
N VAL A 144 -0.13 -27.97 -1.67
CA VAL A 144 -0.21 -26.68 -2.38
C VAL A 144 -1.15 -25.71 -1.66
N LEU A 145 -2.30 -26.18 -1.18
CA LEU A 145 -3.23 -25.35 -0.42
C LEU A 145 -2.61 -24.79 0.87
N ARG A 146 -1.77 -25.58 1.55
CA ARG A 146 -1.04 -25.13 2.74
C ARG A 146 -0.02 -24.05 2.41
N GLU A 147 0.81 -24.26 1.39
CA GLU A 147 1.80 -23.28 0.94
C GLU A 147 1.15 -21.96 0.52
N VAL A 148 0.02 -22.04 -0.20
CA VAL A 148 -0.78 -20.87 -0.57
C VAL A 148 -1.37 -20.19 0.66
N ALA A 149 -1.86 -20.96 1.64
CA ALA A 149 -2.42 -20.39 2.87
C ALA A 149 -1.38 -19.65 3.71
N GLU A 150 -0.17 -20.21 3.82
CA GLU A 150 0.96 -19.56 4.49
C GLU A 150 1.35 -18.26 3.77
N LEU A 151 1.53 -18.31 2.45
CA LEU A 151 1.89 -17.13 1.66
C LEU A 151 0.84 -16.01 1.76
N VAL A 152 -0.45 -16.35 1.64
CA VAL A 152 -1.55 -15.39 1.77
C VAL A 152 -1.67 -14.89 3.20
N GLY A 153 -1.44 -15.75 4.18
CA GLY A 153 -1.33 -15.37 5.58
C GLY A 153 -0.32 -14.24 5.72
N ASP A 154 0.94 -14.49 5.38
CA ASP A 154 2.03 -13.53 5.54
C ASP A 154 1.81 -12.22 4.77
N CYS A 155 1.32 -12.29 3.54
CA CYS A 155 1.09 -11.10 2.70
C CYS A 155 -0.19 -10.33 3.06
N GLY A 156 -1.15 -10.98 3.73
CA GLY A 156 -2.44 -10.41 4.09
C GLY A 156 -2.46 -9.71 5.44
N LEU A 157 -1.40 -9.81 6.23
CA LEU A 157 -1.33 -9.20 7.56
C LEU A 157 -0.94 -7.72 7.50
N CYS A 158 -1.63 -6.91 8.31
CA CYS A 158 -1.29 -5.52 8.53
C CYS A 158 -0.02 -5.39 9.36
N GLY A 159 0.97 -4.64 8.88
CA GLY A 159 2.22 -4.40 9.63
C GLY A 159 2.08 -3.59 10.93
N ILE A 160 0.88 -3.09 11.25
CA ILE A 160 0.59 -2.36 12.50
C ILE A 160 -0.11 -3.27 13.52
N CYS A 161 -1.22 -3.90 13.15
CA CYS A 161 -2.04 -4.68 14.09
C CYS A 161 -1.83 -6.20 14.00
N ALA A 162 -0.99 -6.67 13.06
CA ALA A 162 -0.80 -8.09 12.74
C ALA A 162 -2.10 -8.86 12.45
N GLY A 163 -3.18 -8.16 12.13
CA GLY A 163 -4.47 -8.71 11.74
C GLY A 163 -4.63 -8.78 10.23
N PHE A 164 -5.45 -9.70 9.74
CA PHE A 164 -5.72 -9.87 8.32
C PHE A 164 -6.50 -8.67 7.77
N MET A 165 -5.96 -8.05 6.71
CA MET A 165 -6.50 -6.83 6.13
C MET A 165 -7.77 -7.11 5.33
N GLU A 166 -8.90 -6.54 5.75
CA GLU A 166 -10.13 -6.56 4.96
C GLU A 166 -10.15 -5.49 3.88
N GLU A 167 -9.55 -4.33 4.16
CA GLU A 167 -9.45 -3.17 3.27
C GLU A 167 -8.02 -2.63 3.31
N PRO A 168 -7.09 -3.19 2.50
CA PRO A 168 -5.71 -2.76 2.47
C PRO A 168 -5.57 -1.43 1.71
N TYR A 169 -4.97 -0.43 2.36
CA TYR A 169 -4.63 0.86 1.76
C TYR A 169 -3.13 0.96 1.53
N PHE A 170 -2.76 1.27 0.30
CA PHE A 170 -1.38 1.48 -0.12
C PHE A 170 -0.96 2.92 0.07
N ILE A 171 0.24 3.11 0.59
CA ILE A 171 0.96 4.39 0.55
C ILE A 171 1.95 4.41 -0.62
N GLU A 172 2.48 5.58 -0.98
CA GLU A 172 3.35 5.76 -2.16
C GLU A 172 4.54 4.80 -2.23
N CYS A 173 5.07 4.36 -1.09
CA CYS A 173 6.18 3.41 -1.04
C CYS A 173 5.77 1.94 -1.27
N GLY A 174 4.49 1.65 -1.52
CA GLY A 174 3.96 0.32 -1.83
C GLY A 174 3.58 -0.57 -0.64
N HIS A 175 3.76 -0.12 0.60
CA HIS A 175 3.31 -0.87 1.78
C HIS A 175 1.79 -0.72 1.97
N ALA A 176 1.14 -1.79 2.45
CA ALA A 176 -0.29 -1.84 2.69
C ALA A 176 -0.63 -1.99 4.18
N PHE A 177 -1.70 -1.33 4.62
CA PHE A 177 -2.18 -1.39 6.00
C PHE A 177 -3.71 -1.34 6.04
N CYS A 178 -4.30 -1.69 7.20
CA CYS A 178 -5.71 -1.41 7.45
C CYS A 178 -5.98 0.10 7.45
N SER A 179 -7.14 0.52 6.93
CA SER A 179 -7.60 1.91 6.94
C SER A 179 -7.52 2.55 8.33
N GLY A 180 -8.08 1.89 9.34
CA GLY A 180 -8.09 2.38 10.73
C GLY A 180 -6.69 2.52 11.31
N CYS A 181 -5.84 1.49 11.17
CA CYS A 181 -4.48 1.52 11.68
C CYS A 181 -3.65 2.65 11.06
N LEU A 182 -3.75 2.80 9.73
CA LEU A 182 -3.01 3.83 9.02
C LEU A 182 -3.52 5.23 9.36
N ARG A 183 -4.84 5.41 9.50
CA ARG A 183 -5.43 6.68 9.93
C ARG A 183 -4.93 7.08 11.31
N THR A 184 -5.02 6.18 12.30
CA THR A 184 -4.53 6.44 13.67
C THR A 184 -3.05 6.83 13.67
N TRP A 185 -2.22 6.12 12.91
CA TRP A 185 -0.80 6.44 12.77
C TRP A 185 -0.55 7.86 12.22
N PHE A 186 -1.35 8.30 11.25
CA PHE A 186 -1.27 9.65 10.70
C PHE A 186 -1.79 10.71 11.67
N GLU A 187 -2.91 10.47 12.35
CA GLU A 187 -3.46 11.38 13.36
C GLU A 187 -2.48 11.59 14.52
N GLU A 188 -1.82 10.52 14.99
CA GLU A 188 -0.78 10.61 16.02
C GLU A 188 0.45 11.39 15.55
N SER A 189 0.86 11.16 14.30
CA SER A 189 2.00 11.86 13.70
C SER A 189 1.72 13.34 13.54
N LEU A 190 0.53 13.71 13.05
CA LEU A 190 0.09 15.09 12.95
C LEU A 190 -0.04 15.74 14.33
N SER A 191 -0.63 15.04 15.31
CA SER A 191 -0.77 15.55 16.68
C SER A 191 0.58 15.90 17.29
N ARG A 192 1.60 15.05 17.09
CA ARG A 192 2.97 15.32 17.53
C ARG A 192 3.54 16.59 16.88
N THR A 193 3.32 16.78 15.59
CA THR A 193 3.74 18.00 14.88
C THR A 193 2.98 19.23 15.34
N LEU A 194 1.65 19.15 15.52
CA LEU A 194 0.84 20.30 15.94
C LEU A 194 1.17 20.79 17.37
N LYS A 195 1.62 19.89 18.25
CA LYS A 195 2.11 20.25 19.59
C LYS A 195 3.28 21.23 19.56
N THR A 196 4.08 21.28 18.49
CA THR A 196 5.18 22.27 18.43
C THR A 196 4.69 23.70 18.23
N TYR A 197 3.46 23.88 17.75
CA TYR A 197 2.82 25.19 17.56
C TYR A 197 1.90 25.55 18.73
N SER A 198 1.43 24.56 19.49
CA SER A 198 0.52 24.78 20.61
C SER A 198 1.10 25.58 21.77
N ASP A 199 2.41 25.57 21.90
CA ASP A 199 3.15 26.15 23.03
C ASP A 199 3.56 27.61 22.75
N LEU A 200 3.27 28.11 21.55
CA LEU A 200 3.51 29.49 21.17
C LEU A 200 2.47 30.43 21.79
N ASP A 201 2.84 31.69 21.99
CA ASP A 201 1.92 32.71 22.50
C ASP A 201 0.91 33.11 21.42
N HIS A 202 -0.37 32.89 21.72
CA HIS A 202 -1.49 33.15 20.82
C HIS A 202 -2.08 34.56 20.97
N GLN A 203 -1.55 35.38 21.89
CA GLN A 203 -2.11 36.71 22.19
C GLN A 203 -2.23 37.63 20.96
N TYR A 204 -1.38 37.44 19.95
CA TYR A 204 -1.32 38.28 18.74
C TYR A 204 -1.77 37.57 17.46
N LEU A 205 -2.24 36.32 17.59
CA LEU A 205 -2.75 35.53 16.48
C LEU A 205 -4.26 35.73 16.39
N ASN A 206 -4.80 35.61 15.18
CA ASN A 206 -6.20 35.83 14.85
C ASN A 206 -6.97 34.50 14.75
N HIS A 207 -6.55 33.50 15.53
CA HIS A 207 -7.24 32.22 15.73
C HIS A 207 -7.34 31.85 17.21
N ARG A 208 -8.20 30.88 17.55
CA ARG A 208 -8.28 30.29 18.89
C ARG A 208 -7.21 29.23 19.07
N ASP A 209 -6.70 29.05 20.29
CA ASP A 209 -5.73 28.00 20.64
C ASP A 209 -6.17 26.59 20.18
N THR A 210 -7.47 26.33 20.09
CA THR A 210 -7.99 25.03 19.65
C THR A 210 -7.85 24.80 18.15
N GLU A 211 -7.78 25.86 17.34
CA GLU A 211 -7.81 25.78 15.88
C GLU A 211 -6.49 25.25 15.30
N CYS A 212 -5.34 25.59 15.91
CA CYS A 212 -4.04 25.04 15.52
C CYS A 212 -3.73 23.65 16.14
N LYS A 213 -4.65 23.10 16.94
CA LYS A 213 -4.51 21.80 17.64
C LYS A 213 -5.45 20.73 17.11
N ILE A 214 -6.42 21.10 16.27
CA ILE A 214 -7.43 20.18 15.77
C ILE A 214 -6.80 19.15 14.83
N ILE A 215 -7.16 17.89 14.98
CA ILE A 215 -6.90 16.87 13.95
C ILE A 215 -8.08 16.94 12.97
N PRO A 216 -7.87 17.40 11.73
CA PRO A 216 -8.95 17.63 10.78
C PRO A 216 -9.59 16.29 10.38
N LYS A 217 -10.91 16.21 10.55
CA LYS A 217 -11.74 15.07 10.13
C LYS A 217 -12.62 15.37 8.92
N SER A 218 -12.54 16.60 8.41
CA SER A 218 -13.27 17.07 7.25
C SER A 218 -12.47 18.14 6.52
N PHE A 219 -12.82 18.41 5.28
CA PHE A 219 -12.18 19.46 4.49
C PHE A 219 -12.29 20.86 5.14
N VAL A 220 -13.43 21.18 5.77
CA VAL A 220 -13.61 22.48 6.44
C VAL A 220 -12.67 22.63 7.63
N GLN A 221 -12.44 21.56 8.39
CA GLN A 221 -11.48 21.59 9.50
C GLN A 221 -10.04 21.70 8.99
N TYR A 222 -9.73 21.05 7.87
CA TYR A 222 -8.43 21.18 7.21
C TYR A 222 -8.14 22.64 6.83
N LEU A 223 -9.08 23.33 6.18
CA LEU A 223 -8.90 24.73 5.80
C LEU A 223 -8.65 25.64 7.01
N ARG A 224 -9.44 25.48 8.09
CA ARG A 224 -9.24 26.25 9.33
C ARG A 224 -7.88 26.01 9.96
N LEU A 225 -7.41 24.76 9.95
CA LEU A 225 -6.08 24.43 10.45
C LEU A 225 -4.99 25.05 9.57
N VAL A 226 -5.15 25.04 8.24
CA VAL A 226 -4.20 25.69 7.33
C VAL A 226 -4.11 27.20 7.56
N GLU A 227 -5.25 27.88 7.73
CA GLU A 227 -5.29 29.31 8.08
C GLU A 227 -4.54 29.56 9.40
N ALA A 228 -4.81 28.76 10.44
CA ALA A 228 -4.12 28.89 11.71
C ALA A 228 -2.60 28.62 11.61
N LEU A 229 -2.18 27.67 10.77
CA LEU A 229 -0.77 27.37 10.53
C LEU A 229 -0.05 28.50 9.78
N ASP A 230 -0.73 29.21 8.87
CA ASP A 230 -0.17 30.36 8.16
C ASP A 230 0.21 31.49 9.12
N GLU A 231 -0.62 31.74 10.15
CA GLU A 231 -0.32 32.72 11.20
C GLU A 231 0.90 32.34 12.05
N HIS A 232 1.19 31.04 12.16
CA HIS A 232 2.42 30.51 12.79
C HIS A 232 3.63 30.49 11.83
N ASN A 233 3.49 31.00 10.61
CA ASN A 233 4.48 30.87 9.52
C ASN A 233 4.87 29.41 9.22
N ALA A 234 3.95 28.47 9.49
CA ALA A 234 4.18 27.05 9.28
C ALA A 234 3.70 26.65 7.87
N LEU A 235 4.59 26.06 7.07
CA LEU A 235 4.22 25.58 5.74
C LEU A 235 3.35 24.31 5.86
N PRO A 236 2.10 24.30 5.36
CA PRO A 236 1.22 23.12 5.46
C PRO A 236 1.87 21.84 4.93
N ARG A 237 2.63 21.92 3.82
CA ARG A 237 3.35 20.77 3.24
C ARG A 237 4.37 20.11 4.17
N GLN A 238 4.90 20.85 5.15
CA GLN A 238 5.81 20.30 6.16
C GLN A 238 5.05 19.68 7.33
N VAL A 239 3.88 20.23 7.66
CA VAL A 239 3.03 19.75 8.76
C VAL A 239 2.27 18.49 8.36
N PHE A 240 1.67 18.46 7.17
CA PHE A 240 0.95 17.32 6.60
C PHE A 240 1.89 16.35 5.87
N ARG A 241 2.96 15.96 6.56
CA ARG A 241 3.93 14.98 6.05
C ARG A 241 3.94 13.77 6.95
N TYR A 242 3.63 12.61 6.38
CA TYR A 242 3.48 11.37 7.14
C TYR A 242 4.57 10.36 6.78
N SER A 243 4.99 9.53 7.74
CA SER A 243 5.96 8.46 7.49
C SER A 243 5.29 7.10 7.39
N CYS A 244 5.75 6.23 6.50
CA CYS A 244 5.39 4.82 6.48
C CYS A 244 5.73 4.13 7.83
N PRO A 245 4.81 3.37 8.44
CA PRO A 245 5.10 2.56 9.63
C PRO A 245 6.24 1.54 9.43
N THR A 246 6.37 0.97 8.23
CA THR A 246 7.34 -0.09 7.91
C THR A 246 8.70 0.46 7.50
N CYS A 247 8.78 1.24 6.41
CA CYS A 247 10.05 1.71 5.85
C CYS A 247 10.43 3.15 6.22
N ARG A 248 9.52 3.88 6.89
CA ARG A 248 9.69 5.30 7.26
C ARG A 248 9.85 6.28 6.09
N CYS A 249 9.67 5.83 4.84
CA CYS A 249 9.56 6.75 3.70
C CYS A 249 8.40 7.73 3.95
N PHE A 250 8.61 8.99 3.59
CA PHE A 250 7.58 10.01 3.74
C PHE A 250 6.60 9.97 2.57
N THR A 251 5.32 10.18 2.87
CA THR A 251 4.23 10.34 1.91
C THR A 251 3.53 11.66 2.15
N GLY A 252 3.24 12.36 1.05
CA GLY A 252 2.34 13.52 1.04
C GLY A 252 1.00 13.22 0.37
N GLN A 253 0.89 12.07 -0.30
CA GLN A 253 -0.32 11.66 -0.99
C GLN A 253 -1.25 10.86 -0.08
N GLU A 254 -2.55 11.00 -0.35
CA GLU A 254 -3.60 10.21 0.28
C GLU A 254 -3.43 8.72 -0.05
N PRO A 255 -3.52 7.80 0.92
CA PRO A 255 -3.44 6.36 0.66
C PRO A 255 -4.54 5.88 -0.28
N ALA A 256 -4.18 5.00 -1.21
CA ALA A 256 -5.11 4.44 -2.18
C ALA A 256 -5.61 3.06 -1.75
N LEU A 257 -6.92 2.82 -1.86
CA LEU A 257 -7.50 1.49 -1.61
C LEU A 257 -7.00 0.49 -2.67
N GLY A 258 -6.39 -0.61 -2.20
CA GLY A 258 -5.92 -1.70 -3.05
C GLY A 258 -7.04 -2.63 -3.49
N TYR A 259 -7.91 -2.22 -4.42
CA TYR A 259 -9.08 -3.02 -4.84
C TYR A 259 -8.73 -4.47 -5.24
N VAL A 260 -7.67 -4.66 -6.02
CA VAL A 260 -7.23 -6.00 -6.45
C VAL A 260 -6.77 -6.83 -5.26
N LEU A 261 -5.94 -6.27 -4.38
CA LEU A 261 -5.47 -6.97 -3.19
C LEU A 261 -6.63 -7.30 -2.25
N ARG A 262 -7.56 -6.37 -2.05
CA ARG A 262 -8.79 -6.57 -1.27
C ARG A 262 -9.58 -7.77 -1.78
N ASP A 263 -9.80 -7.85 -3.08
CA ASP A 263 -10.61 -8.91 -3.68
C ASP A 263 -9.88 -10.28 -3.60
N ILE A 264 -8.55 -10.30 -3.76
CA ILE A 264 -7.71 -11.48 -3.54
C ILE A 264 -7.81 -11.95 -2.08
N LEU A 265 -7.62 -11.05 -1.11
CA LEU A 265 -7.66 -11.38 0.32
C LEU A 265 -9.05 -11.86 0.73
N LYS A 266 -10.12 -11.22 0.22
CA LYS A 266 -11.51 -11.68 0.46
C LYS A 266 -11.77 -13.05 -0.13
N GLY A 267 -11.32 -13.30 -1.36
CA GLY A 267 -11.44 -14.60 -2.02
C GLY A 267 -10.67 -15.68 -1.27
N ALA A 268 -9.43 -15.41 -0.90
CA ALA A 268 -8.59 -16.33 -0.15
C ALA A 268 -9.17 -16.63 1.23
N ARG A 269 -9.68 -15.63 1.96
CA ARG A 269 -10.39 -15.83 3.24
C ARG A 269 -11.60 -16.76 3.07
N LYS A 270 -12.37 -16.59 1.99
CA LYS A 270 -13.53 -17.45 1.70
C LYS A 270 -13.13 -18.90 1.39
N ILE A 271 -12.04 -19.12 0.67
CA ILE A 271 -11.59 -20.45 0.24
C ILE A 271 -10.85 -21.17 1.35
N LEU A 272 -9.92 -20.47 2.01
CA LEU A 272 -9.04 -21.05 3.02
C LEU A 272 -9.71 -21.11 4.40
N GLY A 273 -10.69 -20.25 4.66
CA GLY A 273 -11.54 -20.28 5.85
C GLY A 273 -10.72 -20.38 7.14
N GLU A 274 -11.01 -21.40 7.93
CA GLU A 274 -10.36 -21.68 9.22
C GLU A 274 -8.84 -21.95 9.09
N ARG A 275 -8.34 -22.32 7.91
CA ARG A 275 -6.91 -22.62 7.71
C ARG A 275 -6.03 -21.39 7.87
N LEU A 276 -6.57 -20.21 7.61
CA LEU A 276 -5.83 -18.95 7.73
C LEU A 276 -5.50 -18.60 9.19
N LYS A 277 -6.24 -19.12 10.20
CA LYS A 277 -6.01 -18.89 11.65
C LYS A 277 -5.60 -17.44 12.03
N VAL A 278 -6.10 -16.45 11.30
CA VAL A 278 -5.78 -15.03 11.52
C VAL A 278 -7.01 -14.27 11.94
N GLU A 279 -6.84 -13.40 12.93
CA GLU A 279 -7.88 -12.47 13.35
C GLU A 279 -8.07 -11.41 12.26
N VAL A 280 -9.34 -11.15 11.91
CA VAL A 280 -9.68 -10.10 10.97
C VAL A 280 -9.47 -8.76 11.66
N ALA A 281 -8.69 -7.89 11.04
CA ALA A 281 -8.52 -6.54 11.56
C ALA A 281 -9.85 -5.78 11.52
N LYS A 282 -10.17 -5.04 12.58
CA LYS A 282 -11.38 -4.21 12.63
C LYS A 282 -11.31 -3.12 11.55
N SER A 283 -12.19 -3.19 10.56
CA SER A 283 -12.39 -2.11 9.60
C SER A 283 -13.17 -0.98 10.27
N SER A 284 -12.74 0.27 10.05
CA SER A 284 -13.56 1.43 10.39
C SER A 284 -14.62 1.61 9.30
N PRO A 285 -15.90 1.82 9.62
CA PRO A 285 -16.98 1.92 8.64
C PRO A 285 -16.98 3.24 7.83
N ASN A 286 -15.88 3.99 7.84
CA ASN A 286 -15.85 5.35 7.30
C ASN A 286 -15.51 5.32 5.79
N GLU A 287 -16.41 5.86 4.95
CA GLU A 287 -16.26 5.86 3.48
C GLU A 287 -15.03 6.67 3.00
N ALA A 288 -14.60 7.66 3.79
CA ALA A 288 -13.43 8.50 3.52
C ALA A 288 -12.45 8.45 4.72
N PRO A 289 -11.68 7.37 4.90
CA PRO A 289 -10.87 7.16 6.10
C PRO A 289 -9.75 8.18 6.27
N PHE A 290 -9.38 8.94 5.24
CA PHE A 290 -8.30 9.93 5.31
C PHE A 290 -8.78 11.36 5.08
N GLU A 291 -10.10 11.60 5.08
CA GLU A 291 -10.64 12.94 4.86
C GLU A 291 -10.11 13.95 5.89
N GLY A 292 -9.61 15.08 5.39
CA GLY A 292 -9.06 16.17 6.18
C GLY A 292 -7.57 16.04 6.49
N LEU A 293 -6.97 14.85 6.37
CA LEU A 293 -5.54 14.64 6.63
C LEU A 293 -4.66 14.96 5.41
N PHE A 294 -5.25 14.86 4.22
CA PHE A 294 -4.59 15.13 2.96
C PHE A 294 -5.37 16.21 2.22
N ARG A 295 -4.67 17.26 1.79
CA ARG A 295 -4.97 18.14 0.64
C ARG A 295 -3.84 19.15 0.52
N TYR A 296 -3.67 19.68 -0.68
CA TYR A 296 -2.51 20.47 -1.10
C TYR A 296 -2.77 21.96 -1.09
#